data_AF-A0A6J6VU42-F1
#
_entry.id   AF-A0A6J6VU42-F1
#
_cell.length_a   1.000
_cell.length_b   1.000
_cell.length_c   1.000
_cell.angle_alpha   90.00
_cell.angle_beta   90.00
_cell.angle_gamma   90.00
#
_symmetry.space_group_name_H-M   'P 1'
#
loop_
_entity.id
_entity.type
_entity.pdbx_description
1 polymer ?
#
loop_
_entity_poly.entity_id
_entity_poly.type
_entity_poly.pdbx_seq_one_letter_code
_entity_poly.pdbx_strand_id
1 'polypeptide(L)' 'MHPHNDWYGRSILLIDQLTAARVAFVTRLGVGMIPDVHTVLQQGDLIHVMVADEDIARVESILASSPEGERQ' A
#
# COMPACT_ATOMS: atom_id res chain seq x y z
N MET A 1 6.20 -1.87 4.84
CA MET A 1 6.65 -1.70 3.44
C MET A 1 6.84 -0.21 3.17
N HIS A 2 7.87 0.20 2.40
CA HIS A 2 8.01 1.57 1.92
C HIS A 2 7.63 1.61 0.43
N PRO A 3 6.45 2.14 0.07
CA PRO A 3 6.05 2.22 -1.33
C PRO A 3 6.84 3.29 -2.08
N HIS A 4 6.90 3.16 -3.41
CA HIS A 4 7.44 4.18 -4.30
C HIS A 4 6.69 5.52 -4.13
N ASN A 5 7.36 6.63 -4.40
CA ASN A 5 6.79 7.97 -4.15
C ASN A 5 5.49 8.24 -4.92
N ASP A 6 5.32 7.61 -6.09
CA ASP A 6 4.13 7.78 -6.94
C ASP A 6 2.84 7.17 -6.32
N TRP A 7 2.96 6.38 -5.26
CA TRP A 7 1.80 5.91 -4.51
C TRP A 7 1.19 7.02 -3.64
N TYR A 8 1.95 8.06 -3.29
CA TYR A 8 1.44 9.15 -2.47
C TYR A 8 0.38 9.96 -3.22
N GLY A 9 -0.67 10.36 -2.50
CA GLY A 9 -1.82 11.04 -3.09
C GLY A 9 -2.78 10.11 -3.84
N ARG A 10 -2.56 8.80 -3.79
CA ARG A 10 -3.48 7.79 -4.35
C ARG A 10 -4.33 7.13 -3.25
N SER A 11 -5.45 6.54 -3.65
CA SER A 11 -6.28 5.75 -2.74
C SER A 11 -5.47 4.57 -2.21
N ILE A 12 -5.54 4.34 -0.90
CA ILE A 12 -4.86 3.20 -0.27
C ILE A 12 -5.42 1.85 -0.74
N LEU A 13 -6.66 1.84 -1.22
CA LEU A 13 -7.31 0.66 -1.79
C LEU A 13 -6.67 0.19 -3.10
N LEU A 14 -5.81 1.00 -3.74
CA LEU A 14 -5.02 0.51 -4.88
C LEU A 14 -4.08 -0.62 -4.50
N ILE A 15 -3.62 -0.69 -3.25
CA ILE A 15 -2.77 -1.78 -2.77
C ILE A 15 -3.55 -3.10 -2.82
N ASP A 16 -4.78 -3.10 -2.32
CA ASP A 16 -5.70 -4.23 -2.39
C ASP A 16 -6.06 -4.64 -3.83
N GLN A 17 -6.09 -3.67 -4.75
CA GLN A 17 -6.47 -3.91 -6.15
C GLN A 17 -5.31 -4.43 -7.00
N LEU A 18 -4.10 -3.93 -6.76
CA LEU A 18 -2.92 -4.22 -7.57
C LEU A 18 -2.03 -5.33 -7.00
N THR A 19 -2.29 -5.76 -5.76
CA THR A 19 -1.49 -6.79 -5.08
C THR A 19 -2.38 -7.89 -4.50
N ALA A 20 -1.79 -9.01 -4.08
CA ALA A 20 -2.50 -10.01 -3.27
C ALA A 20 -2.54 -9.68 -1.77
N ALA A 21 -2.05 -8.50 -1.37
CA ALA A 21 -2.13 -8.05 0.00
C ALA A 21 -3.46 -7.35 0.30
N ARG A 22 -3.81 -7.30 1.58
CA ARG A 22 -4.93 -6.54 2.12
C ARG A 22 -4.43 -5.54 3.14
N VAL A 23 -4.79 -4.27 2.99
CA VAL A 23 -4.44 -3.26 3.99
C VAL A 23 -5.24 -3.51 5.28
N ALA A 24 -4.52 -3.74 6.38
CA ALA A 24 -5.13 -3.98 7.69
C ALA A 24 -5.35 -2.67 8.44
N PHE A 25 -4.29 -1.87 8.59
CA PHE A 25 -4.35 -0.54 9.21
C PHE A 25 -3.15 0.31 8.78
N VAL A 26 -3.25 1.61 9.02
CA VAL A 26 -2.18 2.58 8.76
C VAL A 26 -1.76 3.20 10.07
N THR A 27 -0.46 3.42 10.27
CA THR A 27 0.03 4.30 11.31
C THR A 27 0.48 5.62 10.70
N ARG A 28 -0.18 6.71 11.10
CA ARG A 28 0.13 8.08 10.66
C ARG A 28 0.52 8.91 11.87
N LEU A 29 1.72 9.50 11.83
CA LEU A 29 2.26 10.29 12.94
C LEU A 29 2.21 9.55 14.30
N GLY A 30 2.44 8.23 14.27
CA GLY A 30 2.40 7.38 15.46
C GLY A 30 1.00 6.90 15.90
N VAL A 31 -0.07 7.32 15.21
CA VAL A 31 -1.45 6.92 15.54
C VAL A 31 -1.96 5.90 14.52
N GLY A 32 -2.46 4.77 15.01
CA GLY A 32 -3.10 3.74 14.19
C GLY A 32 -4.52 4.14 13.78
N MET A 33 -4.87 3.92 12.51
CA MET A 33 -6.23 4.11 11.98
C MET A 33 -6.60 3.01 10.99
N ILE A 34 -7.87 2.64 10.99
CA ILE A 34 -8.44 1.75 9.97
C ILE A 34 -8.75 2.60 8.73
N PRO A 35 -8.15 2.29 7.58
CA PRO A 35 -8.45 3.02 6.35
C PRO A 35 -9.86 2.71 5.84
N ASP A 36 -10.46 3.69 5.20
CA ASP A 36 -11.73 3.59 4.47
C ASP A 36 -11.55 3.91 2.99
N VAL A 37 -12.67 3.95 2.25
CA VAL A 37 -12.69 4.25 0.80
C VAL A 37 -12.21 5.67 0.47
N HIS A 38 -12.16 6.57 1.43
CA HIS A 38 -11.70 7.95 1.27
C HIS A 38 -10.23 8.11 1.70
N THR A 39 -9.60 7.05 2.21
CA THR A 39 -8.25 7.13 2.73
C THR A 39 -7.24 7.21 1.59
N VAL A 40 -6.50 8.32 1.59
CA VAL A 40 -5.41 8.60 0.66
C VAL A 40 -4.09 8.34 1.36
N LEU A 41 -3.20 7.62 0.68
CA LEU A 41 -1.85 7.35 1.16
C LEU A 41 -1.02 8.64 1.17
N GLN A 42 -0.33 8.89 2.28
CA GLN A 42 0.50 10.07 2.49
C GLN A 42 1.96 9.68 2.74
N GLN A 43 2.86 10.64 2.50
CA GLN A 43 4.26 10.48 2.86
C GLN A 43 4.39 10.34 4.39
N GLY A 44 5.17 9.35 4.83
CA GLY A 44 5.38 9.06 6.24
C GLY A 44 4.36 8.11 6.87
N ASP A 45 3.36 7.65 6.10
CA ASP A 45 2.50 6.56 6.54
C ASP A 45 3.27 5.24 6.64
N LEU A 46 3.00 4.49 7.71
CA LEU A 46 3.38 3.09 7.81
C LEU A 46 2.16 2.22 7.48
N ILE A 47 2.24 1.49 6.36
CA ILE A 47 1.17 0.61 5.89
C ILE A 47 1.40 -0.78 6.46
N HIS A 48 0.40 -1.30 7.17
CA HIS A 48 0.38 -2.66 7.68
C HIS A 48 -0.57 -3.47 6.81
N VAL A 49 -0.07 -4.56 6.23
CA VAL A 49 -0.82 -5.40 5.31
C VAL A 49 -0.84 -6.85 5.78
N MET A 50 -1.89 -7.56 5.42
CA MET A 50 -1.96 -9.01 5.47
C MET A 50 -1.64 -9.56 4.08
N VAL A 51 -0.76 -10.56 4.02
CA VAL A 51 -0.30 -11.19 2.78
C VAL A 51 0.09 -12.64 3.07
N ALA A 52 -0.11 -13.53 2.11
CA ALA A 52 0.40 -14.90 2.20
C ALA A 52 1.95 -14.90 2.06
N ASP A 53 2.63 -15.80 2.75
CA ASP A 53 4.11 -15.86 2.75
C ASP A 53 4.69 -15.97 1.33
N GLU A 54 4.05 -16.79 0.49
CA GLU A 54 4.43 -17.00 -0.92
C GLU A 54 4.31 -15.74 -1.80
N ASP A 55 3.49 -14.76 -1.39
CA ASP A 55 3.24 -13.54 -2.16
C ASP A 55 4.10 -12.35 -1.71
N ILE A 56 4.80 -12.44 -0.57
CA ILE A 56 5.53 -11.30 0.04
C ILE A 56 6.45 -10.61 -0.97
N ALA A 57 7.32 -11.38 -1.64
CA ALA A 57 8.30 -10.82 -2.57
C ALA A 57 7.65 -10.12 -3.77
N ARG A 58 6.52 -10.64 -4.26
CA ARG A 58 5.77 -10.04 -5.37
C ARG A 58 5.11 -8.74 -4.94
N VAL A 59 4.49 -8.71 -3.77
CA VAL A 59 3.89 -7.50 -3.21
C VAL A 59 4.95 -6.42 -2.98
N GLU A 60 6.11 -6.78 -2.44
CA GLU A 60 7.25 -5.86 -2.28
C GLU A 60 7.69 -5.25 -3.62
N SER A 61 7.82 -6.08 -4.66
CA SER A 61 8.20 -5.62 -6.00
C SER A 61 7.20 -4.63 -6.59
N ILE A 62 5.89 -4.90 -6.44
CA ILE A 62 4.84 -4.01 -6.95
C ILE A 62 4.85 -2.68 -6.19
N LEU A 63 4.93 -2.71 -4.86
CA LEU A 63 4.97 -1.50 -4.04
C LEU A 63 6.25 -0.68 -4.27
N ALA A 64 7.37 -1.31 -4.63
CA ALA A 64 8.62 -0.63 -4.96
C ALA A 64 8.60 0.10 -6.33
N SER A 65 7.57 -0.15 -7.15
CA SER A 65 7.39 0.44 -8.48
C SER A 65 6.24 1.46 -8.48
N SER A 66 6.12 2.25 -9.55
CA SER A 66 4.96 3.13 -9.74
C SER A 66 3.67 2.31 -9.87
N PRO A 67 2.54 2.70 -9.24
CA PRO A 67 1.26 1.98 -9.35
C PRO A 67 0.67 1.97 -10.77
N GLU A 68 1.23 2.77 -11.68
CA GLU A 68 0.85 2.82 -13.10
C GLU A 68 1.71 1.89 -13.97
N GLY A 69 2.78 1.30 -13.42
CA GLY A 69 3.83 0.57 -14.14
C GLY A 69 3.47 -0.81 -14.68
N GLU A 70 2.29 -1.35 -14.36
CA GLU A 70 1.80 -2.62 -14.92
C GLU A 70 0.74 -2.45 -16.03
N ARG A 71 0.54 -1.22 -16.54
CA ARG A 71 -0.23 -1.00 -17.79
C ARG A 71 0.68 -0.89 -19.01
N GLN A 72 1.43 -1.94 -19.34
CA GLN A 72 2.01 -2.13 -20.68
C GLN A 72 1.89 -3.59 -21.10
#